data_AF-A0A0P8W4F3-F1
#
_entry.id   AF-A0A0P8W4F3-F1
#
_cell.length_a   1.000
_cell.length_b   1.000
_cell.length_c   1.000
_cell.angle_alpha   90.00
_cell.angle_beta   90.00
_cell.angle_gamma   90.00
#
_symmetry.space_group_name_H-M   'P 1'
#
loop_
_entity.id
_entity.type
_entity.pdbx_description
1 polymer ?
#
loop_
_entity_poly.entity_id
_entity_poly.type
_entity_poly.pdbx_seq_one_letter_code
_entity_poly.pdbx_strand_id
1 'polypeptide(L)' 'MNCSKCNAEIPEGEEQVYLHRIVCEDCYVRETEPPKACDVPRERSIN' A
#
# COMPACT_ATOMS: atom_id res chain seq x y z
N MET A 1 3.60 -18.46 -5.45
CA MET A 1 2.83 -18.48 -4.17
C MET A 1 1.62 -17.55 -4.31
N ASN A 2 0.68 -17.45 -3.34
CA ASN A 2 -0.52 -16.60 -3.50
C ASN A 2 -0.59 -15.45 -2.48
N CYS A 3 -1.00 -14.27 -2.92
CA CYS A 3 -1.14 -13.10 -2.08
C CYS A 3 -2.26 -13.28 -1.05
N SER A 4 -1.96 -13.08 0.24
CA SER A 4 -2.97 -13.19 1.30
C SER A 4 -4.08 -12.12 1.22
N LYS A 5 -3.87 -11.05 0.44
CA LYS A 5 -4.80 -9.92 0.33
C LYS A 5 -5.67 -9.98 -0.91
N CYS A 6 -5.07 -10.11 -2.09
CA CYS A 6 -5.80 -10.14 -3.36
C CYS A 6 -5.95 -11.54 -3.98
N ASN A 7 -5.35 -12.57 -3.36
CA ASN A 7 -5.30 -13.94 -3.89
C ASN A 7 -4.62 -14.09 -5.26
N ALA A 8 -3.97 -13.03 -5.77
CA ALA A 8 -3.18 -13.09 -6.98
C ALA A 8 -2.00 -14.06 -6.84
N GLU A 9 -1.60 -14.67 -7.94
CA GLU A 9 -0.33 -15.39 -8.03
C GLU A 9 0.82 -14.40 -7.87
N ILE A 10 1.74 -14.72 -6.97
CA ILE A 10 2.96 -13.96 -6.73
C ILE A 10 4.12 -14.78 -7.31
N PRO A 11 4.84 -14.20 -8.28
CA PRO A 11 6.01 -14.83 -8.85
C PRO A 11 7.14 -14.93 -7.80
N GLU A 12 8.02 -15.90 -7.99
CA GLU A 12 9.16 -16.15 -7.11
C GLU A 12 10.09 -14.93 -7.11
N GLY A 13 10.36 -14.35 -5.93
CA GLY A 13 11.14 -13.13 -5.75
C GLY A 13 10.34 -11.84 -5.58
N GLU A 14 9.02 -11.83 -5.84
CA GLU A 14 8.13 -10.67 -5.61
C GLU A 14 7.31 -10.79 -4.31
N GLU A 15 7.67 -11.76 -3.47
CA GLU A 15 7.07 -12.01 -2.18
C GLU A 15 7.47 -10.96 -1.13
N GLN A 16 6.48 -10.25 -0.59
CA GLN A 16 6.72 -9.26 0.45
C GLN A 16 6.07 -9.68 1.78
N VAL A 17 6.81 -9.51 2.87
CA VAL A 17 6.32 -9.75 4.23
C VAL A 17 5.79 -8.44 4.81
N TYR A 18 4.48 -8.35 5.03
CA TYR A 18 3.85 -7.20 5.65
C TYR A 18 3.02 -7.64 6.85
N LEU A 19 3.26 -7.09 8.05
CA LEU A 19 2.51 -7.46 9.27
C LEU A 19 2.38 -8.98 9.51
N HIS A 20 3.46 -9.74 9.28
CA HIS A 20 3.50 -11.21 9.40
C HIS A 20 2.64 -12.00 8.39
N ARG A 21 2.18 -11.36 7.31
CA ARG A 21 1.52 -12.04 6.17
C ARG A 21 2.31 -11.82 4.89
N ILE A 22 2.16 -12.77 3.98
CA ILE A 22 2.79 -12.75 2.66
C ILE A 22 1.84 -12.07 1.66
N VAL A 23 2.32 -11.01 1.02
CA VAL A 23 1.58 -10.19 0.05
C VAL A 23 2.43 -9.93 -1.20
N CYS A 24 1.78 -9.56 -2.31
CA CYS A 24 2.48 -9.15 -3.52
C CYS A 24 3.05 -7.73 -3.36
N GLU A 25 3.98 -7.35 -4.24
CA GLU A 25 4.55 -6.00 -4.29
C GLU A 25 3.47 -4.90 -4.34
N ASP A 26 2.47 -5.04 -5.21
CA ASP A 26 1.40 -4.04 -5.36
C ASP A 26 0.61 -3.84 -4.06
N CYS A 27 0.30 -4.93 -3.35
CA CYS A 27 -0.38 -4.87 -2.06
C CYS A 27 0.53 -4.33 -0.95
N TYR A 28 1.83 -4.62 -1.02
CA TYR A 28 2.81 -4.09 -0.08
C TYR A 28 2.95 -2.58 -0.21
N VAL A 29 3.12 -2.07 -1.44
CA VAL A 29 3.22 -0.63 -1.72
C VAL A 29 1.97 0.09 -1.24
N ARG A 30 0.78 -0.38 -1.63
CA ARG A 30 -0.49 0.24 -1.20
C ARG A 30 -0.72 0.28 0.32
N GLU A 31 -0.16 -0.68 1.06
CA GLU A 31 -0.32 -0.77 2.51
C GLU A 31 0.78 -0.02 3.27
N THR A 32 1.99 0.05 2.71
CA THR A 32 3.14 0.75 3.32
C THR A 32 3.18 2.22 2.97
N GLU A 33 2.59 2.60 1.83
CA GLU A 33 2.34 3.99 1.52
C GLU A 33 1.32 4.53 2.53
N PRO A 34 1.71 5.48 3.39
CA PRO A 34 0.71 6.19 4.17
C PRO A 34 -0.29 6.79 3.18
N PRO A 35 -1.62 6.73 3.44
CA PRO A 35 -2.53 7.58 2.70
C PRO A 35 -1.96 8.97 2.86
N LYS A 36 -1.56 9.62 1.75
CA LYS A 36 -1.01 10.98 1.78
C LYS A 36 -1.92 11.76 2.70
N ALA A 37 -1.43 12.05 3.91
CA ALA A 37 -2.19 12.82 4.88
C ALA A 37 -2.58 14.05 4.09
N CYS A 38 -3.89 14.22 3.90
CA CYS A 38 -4.47 15.17 2.99
C CYS A 38 -3.59 16.41 2.97
N ASP A 39 -3.07 16.79 1.80
CA ASP A 39 -2.74 18.19 1.57
C ASP A 39 -4.04 18.91 1.90
N VAL A 40 -4.14 19.37 3.14
CA VAL A 40 -5.27 20.12 3.65
C VAL A 40 -5.38 21.26 2.65
N PRO A 41 -6.48 21.38 1.88
CA PRO A 41 -6.60 22.53 1.01
C PRO A 41 -6.39 23.73 1.92
N ARG A 42 -5.37 24.55 1.64
CA ARG A 42 -5.16 25.81 2.33
C ARG A 42 -6.33 26.72 1.99
N GLU A 43 -7.46 26.52 2.66
CA GLU A 43 -8.55 27.46 2.60
C GLU A 43 -8.29 28.60 3.59
N ARG A 44 -8.39 29.81 3.01
CA ARG A 44 -8.51 31.14 3.59
C ARG A 44 -7.25 31.86 4.07
N SER A 45 -6.88 32.86 3.27
CA SER A 45 -7.07 34.23 3.74
C SER A 45 -7.69 35.08 2.64
N ILE A 46 -8.95 35.47 2.86
CA ILE A 46 -9.51 36.70 2.30
C ILE A 46 -8.71 37.86 2.92
N ASN A 47 -8.12 38.69 2.08
CA ASN A 47 -7.92 40.13 2.29
C ASN A 47 -7.75 40.80 0.92
#